data_AF-A0A9W7Z918-F1
#
_entry.id   AF-A0A9W7Z918-F1
#
_cell.length_a   1.000
_cell.length_b   1.000
_cell.length_c   1.000
_cell.angle_alpha   90.00
_cell.angle_beta   90.00
_cell.angle_gamma   90.00
#
_symmetry.space_group_name_H-M   'P 1'
#
loop_
_entity.id
_entity.type
_entity.pdbx_description
1 polymer ?
#
loop_
_entity_poly.entity_id
_entity_poly.type
_entity_poly.pdbx_seq_one_letter_code
_entity_poly.pdbx_strand_id
1 'polypeptide(L)'
;MAPGMETESSSVRRSRSGSPDLIASNAGTALPYATRSALHLKGLVPSGVEDFRAQELRALEQLNMKSTNLEKYIFLSWLRSTNINLFYRLVLHNLKEIAPVIYTPTVGQACQEYSHIYPFLAPPNSVDGLYIPLPEVDNIEEIIQNYKESIAEGSEPEITVITDGSRILGLGDLGMNGMGIPVGKLQLYVAAAGLNPERCLPIVLDFGTDTQKYLDDPLYLGIRQKRPEDKAFYAAANRVVEALHMAFPNMFIQFEDFSTDHAFGLLEQWRERALCFNDDIQGTGCVILGGFISAVEQAGIPAKDQRILFVGAGSAGVGVAKQLVDYFVIEHKIPEEEAKAMF
;
A
#
# COMPACT_ATOMS: atom_id res chain seq x y z
N MET A 1 6.38 -57.82 6.79
CA MET A 1 5.59 -56.89 5.97
C MET A 1 5.35 -55.64 6.79
N ALA A 2 6.01 -54.55 6.43
CA ALA A 2 5.73 -53.20 6.91
C ALA A 2 5.93 -52.30 5.68
N PRO A 3 4.95 -51.47 5.29
CA PRO A 3 5.04 -50.70 4.06
C PRO A 3 5.94 -49.47 4.27
N GLY A 4 6.80 -49.21 3.29
CA GLY A 4 7.65 -48.03 3.25
C GLY A 4 6.82 -46.76 3.01
N MET A 5 7.13 -45.71 3.76
CA MET A 5 6.69 -44.35 3.44
C MET A 5 7.55 -43.84 2.28
N GLU A 6 6.94 -43.68 1.11
CA GLU A 6 7.51 -42.89 0.02
C GLU A 6 7.38 -41.41 0.40
N THR A 7 8.53 -40.73 0.53
CA THR A 7 8.59 -39.28 0.62
C THR A 7 8.40 -38.71 -0.79
N GLU A 8 7.27 -38.07 -1.05
CA GLU A 8 7.05 -37.28 -2.26
C GLU A 8 8.08 -36.14 -2.31
N SER A 9 9.06 -36.25 -3.20
CA SER A 9 9.91 -35.12 -3.58
C SER A 9 9.08 -34.17 -4.44
N SER A 10 8.73 -33.00 -3.92
CA SER A 10 8.17 -31.92 -4.73
C SER A 10 9.20 -31.53 -5.79
N SER A 11 8.84 -31.75 -7.06
CA SER A 11 9.70 -31.43 -8.19
C SER A 11 9.71 -29.92 -8.40
N VAL A 12 10.89 -29.33 -8.26
CA VAL A 12 11.18 -27.93 -8.59
C VAL A 12 10.93 -27.74 -10.09
N ARG A 13 9.80 -27.11 -10.45
CA ARG A 13 9.46 -26.80 -11.85
C ARG A 13 10.18 -25.52 -12.26
N ARG A 14 11.08 -25.64 -13.25
CA ARG A 14 11.73 -24.52 -13.93
C ARG A 14 10.69 -23.55 -14.53
N SER A 15 10.77 -22.27 -14.18
CA SER A 15 10.24 -21.22 -15.05
C SER A 15 11.07 -21.15 -16.35
N ARG A 16 10.43 -20.85 -17.49
CA ARG A 16 11.06 -20.84 -18.83
C ARG A 16 11.97 -19.62 -19.08
N SER A 17 12.06 -18.70 -18.14
CA SER A 17 13.07 -17.63 -18.13
C SER A 17 14.24 -18.10 -17.28
N GLY A 18 15.49 -17.87 -17.69
CA GLY A 18 16.71 -18.29 -16.98
C GLY A 18 16.93 -17.66 -15.59
N SER A 19 15.86 -17.20 -14.94
CA SER A 19 15.79 -16.69 -13.58
C SER A 19 15.70 -17.88 -12.60
N PRO A 20 16.55 -17.93 -11.55
CA PRO A 20 16.35 -18.90 -10.47
C PRO A 20 14.94 -18.75 -9.89
N ASP A 21 14.29 -19.87 -9.55
CA ASP A 21 12.93 -19.87 -8.98
C ASP A 21 12.79 -18.85 -7.84
N LEU A 22 11.66 -18.15 -7.76
CA LEU A 22 11.35 -17.15 -6.72
C LEU A 22 11.57 -17.67 -5.28
N ILE A 23 11.37 -18.98 -5.06
CA ILE A 23 11.65 -19.64 -3.77
C ILE A 23 13.16 -19.64 -3.46
N ALA A 24 14.00 -19.83 -4.48
CA ALA A 24 15.45 -19.77 -4.33
C ALA A 24 15.95 -18.33 -4.17
N SER A 25 15.34 -17.34 -4.82
CA SER A 25 15.74 -15.94 -4.69
C SER A 25 15.52 -15.41 -3.27
N ASN A 26 14.40 -15.76 -2.62
CA ASN A 26 14.05 -15.23 -1.30
C ASN A 26 14.80 -15.88 -0.12
N ALA A 27 15.36 -17.08 -0.29
CA ALA A 27 16.16 -17.72 0.76
C ALA A 27 17.58 -17.15 0.86
N GLY A 28 18.14 -16.61 -0.23
CA GLY A 28 19.47 -16.01 -0.26
C GLY A 28 20.57 -16.92 0.35
N THR A 29 21.32 -16.40 1.33
CA THR A 29 22.37 -17.14 2.06
C THR A 29 21.85 -18.29 2.92
N ALA A 30 20.54 -18.40 3.15
CA ALA A 30 19.95 -19.53 3.87
C ALA A 30 19.76 -20.79 2.99
N LEU A 31 20.03 -20.70 1.68
CA LEU A 31 19.96 -21.86 0.79
C LEU A 31 20.98 -22.94 1.22
N PRO A 32 20.55 -24.20 1.45
CA PRO A 32 21.47 -25.30 1.76
C PRO A 32 22.43 -25.60 0.61
N TYR A 33 23.62 -26.13 0.92
CA TYR A 33 24.65 -26.44 -0.08
C TYR A 33 24.17 -27.41 -1.18
N ALA A 34 23.35 -28.40 -0.82
CA ALA A 34 22.76 -29.33 -1.78
C ALA A 34 21.88 -28.60 -2.81
N THR A 35 21.00 -27.71 -2.33
CA THR A 35 20.13 -26.87 -3.18
C THR A 35 20.95 -25.93 -4.05
N ARG A 36 21.98 -25.27 -3.51
CA ARG A 36 22.91 -24.42 -4.29
C ARG A 36 23.60 -25.20 -5.41
N SER A 37 24.00 -26.44 -5.14
CA SER A 37 24.62 -27.31 -6.16
C SER A 37 23.63 -27.68 -7.25
N ALA A 38 22.39 -28.03 -6.88
CA ALA A 38 21.32 -28.33 -7.82
C ALA A 38 20.93 -27.13 -8.70
N LEU A 39 21.01 -25.91 -8.15
CA LEU A 39 20.77 -24.65 -8.85
C LEU A 39 22.01 -24.07 -9.56
N HIS A 40 23.13 -24.80 -9.59
CA HIS A 40 24.39 -24.35 -10.19
C HIS A 40 24.96 -23.03 -9.60
N LEU A 41 24.67 -22.74 -8.33
CA LEU A 41 25.14 -21.52 -7.62
C LEU A 41 26.52 -21.68 -6.98
N LYS A 42 27.18 -22.84 -7.13
CA LYS A 42 28.49 -23.10 -6.52
C LYS A 42 29.54 -22.15 -7.09
N GLY A 43 30.16 -21.35 -6.20
CA GLY A 43 31.14 -20.32 -6.59
C GLY A 43 30.52 -18.98 -7.01
N LEU A 44 29.18 -18.90 -7.12
CA LEU A 44 28.45 -17.68 -7.47
C LEU A 44 27.88 -16.96 -6.22
N VAL A 45 27.85 -17.65 -5.08
CA VAL A 45 27.42 -17.11 -3.79
C VAL A 45 28.45 -17.44 -2.70
N PRO A 46 28.52 -16.64 -1.60
CA PRO A 46 29.41 -16.93 -0.47
C PRO A 46 29.23 -18.35 0.07
N SER A 47 30.30 -18.97 0.57
CA SER A 47 30.28 -20.36 1.04
C SER A 47 29.46 -20.58 2.31
N GLY A 48 29.31 -19.55 3.15
CA GLY A 48 28.52 -19.61 4.38
C GLY A 48 27.05 -19.91 4.09
N VAL A 49 26.49 -20.86 4.84
CA VAL A 49 25.05 -21.11 4.90
C VAL A 49 24.54 -20.55 6.22
N GLU A 50 23.57 -19.68 6.14
CA GLU A 50 23.00 -19.01 7.30
C GLU A 50 21.67 -19.61 7.71
N ASP A 51 21.28 -19.37 8.96
CA ASP A 51 19.87 -19.41 9.30
C ASP A 51 19.20 -18.04 9.05
N PHE A 52 17.89 -18.05 9.13
CA PHE A 52 17.08 -16.85 8.96
C PHE A 52 17.34 -15.77 10.03
N ARG A 53 17.75 -16.16 11.23
CA ARG A 53 18.06 -15.23 12.31
C ARG A 53 19.33 -14.44 12.03
N ALA A 54 20.37 -15.07 11.48
CA ALA A 54 21.61 -14.41 11.10
C ALA A 54 21.39 -13.37 9.98
N GLN A 55 20.53 -13.68 8.99
CA GLN A 55 20.14 -12.72 7.97
C GLN A 55 19.41 -11.51 8.55
N GLU A 56 18.50 -11.73 9.51
CA GLU A 56 17.76 -10.67 10.18
C GLU A 56 18.69 -9.79 11.04
N LEU A 57 19.60 -10.39 11.80
CA LEU A 57 20.60 -9.66 12.57
C LEU A 57 21.46 -8.76 11.67
N ARG A 58 21.91 -9.29 10.53
CA ARG A 58 22.66 -8.49 9.54
C ARG A 58 21.84 -7.35 8.98
N ALA A 59 20.56 -7.58 8.66
CA ALA A 59 19.68 -6.53 8.16
C ALA A 59 19.46 -5.44 9.21
N LEU A 60 19.27 -5.81 10.49
CA LEU A 60 19.16 -4.88 11.61
C LEU A 60 20.43 -4.05 11.82
N GLU A 61 21.62 -4.66 11.75
CA GLU A 61 22.88 -3.92 11.83
C GLU A 61 22.99 -2.86 10.73
N GLN A 62 22.65 -3.22 9.48
CA GLN A 62 22.65 -2.29 8.35
C GLN A 62 21.62 -1.17 8.52
N LEU A 63 20.43 -1.50 9.01
CA LEU A 63 19.36 -0.53 9.27
C LEU A 63 19.76 0.45 10.38
N ASN A 64 20.41 -0.03 11.44
CA ASN A 64 20.82 0.78 12.59
C ASN A 64 22.01 1.71 12.28
N MET A 65 22.78 1.42 11.24
CA MET A 65 23.85 2.31 10.75
C MET A 65 23.33 3.50 9.95
N LYS A 66 22.05 3.52 9.54
CA LYS A 66 21.47 4.64 8.80
C LYS A 66 21.22 5.83 9.73
N SER A 67 21.63 7.01 9.29
CA SER A 67 21.62 8.23 10.11
C SER A 67 20.26 8.90 10.14
N THR A 68 19.46 8.73 9.07
CA THR A 68 18.12 9.33 8.97
C THR A 68 17.04 8.27 8.72
N ASN A 69 15.79 8.61 9.04
CA ASN A 69 14.66 7.72 8.72
C ASN A 69 14.46 7.57 7.20
N LEU A 70 14.77 8.58 6.39
CA LEU A 70 14.70 8.47 4.94
C LEU A 70 15.71 7.45 4.39
N GLU A 71 16.94 7.44 4.91
CA GLU A 71 17.93 6.41 4.56
C GLU A 71 17.50 5.00 4.99
N LYS A 72 16.84 4.89 6.16
CA LYS A 72 16.22 3.63 6.61
C LYS A 72 15.10 3.21 5.67
N TYR A 73 14.23 4.14 5.25
CA TYR A 73 13.17 3.88 4.28
C TYR A 73 13.73 3.37 2.95
N ILE A 74 14.76 4.03 2.38
CA ILE A 74 15.41 3.58 1.14
C ILE A 74 15.98 2.17 1.30
N PHE A 75 16.68 1.90 2.41
CA PHE A 75 17.21 0.57 2.68
C PHE A 75 16.11 -0.51 2.79
N LEU A 76 15.02 -0.20 3.48
CA LEU A 76 13.89 -1.11 3.65
C LEU A 76 13.13 -1.34 2.34
N SER A 77 12.95 -0.31 1.52
CA SER A 77 12.36 -0.44 0.17
C SER A 77 13.21 -1.33 -0.72
N TRP A 78 14.53 -1.12 -0.73
CA TRP A 78 15.45 -1.98 -1.47
C TRP A 78 15.39 -3.43 -0.97
N LEU A 79 15.36 -3.63 0.36
CA LEU A 79 15.24 -4.96 0.95
C LEU A 79 13.93 -5.64 0.56
N ARG A 80 12.81 -4.92 0.54
CA ARG A 80 11.51 -5.44 0.12
C ARG A 80 11.53 -5.93 -1.33
N SER A 81 12.14 -5.16 -2.23
CA SER A 81 12.23 -5.52 -3.65
C SER A 81 13.17 -6.68 -3.95
N THR A 82 14.18 -6.90 -3.09
CA THR A 82 15.23 -7.92 -3.31
C THR A 82 15.06 -9.18 -2.47
N ASN A 83 14.44 -9.07 -1.30
CA ASN A 83 14.11 -10.20 -0.43
C ASN A 83 12.90 -9.86 0.46
N ILE A 84 11.72 -10.08 -0.10
CA ILE A 84 10.44 -9.75 0.54
C ILE A 84 10.20 -10.51 1.85
N ASN A 85 10.69 -11.76 1.95
CA ASN A 85 10.55 -12.57 3.15
C ASN A 85 11.40 -12.03 4.31
N LEU A 86 12.65 -11.61 4.03
CA LEU A 86 13.50 -10.97 5.03
C LEU A 86 12.94 -9.61 5.44
N PHE A 87 12.41 -8.82 4.49
CA PHE A 87 11.73 -7.57 4.79
C PHE A 87 10.57 -7.78 5.77
N TYR A 88 9.62 -8.68 5.48
CA TYR A 88 8.46 -8.88 6.37
C TYR A 88 8.83 -9.56 7.68
N ARG A 89 9.83 -10.46 7.71
CA ARG A 89 10.36 -11.00 8.98
C ARG A 89 10.88 -9.87 9.88
N LEU A 90 11.65 -8.95 9.30
CA LEU A 90 12.20 -7.78 10.00
C LEU A 90 11.08 -6.87 10.52
N VAL A 91 10.08 -6.55 9.68
CA VAL A 91 8.92 -5.73 10.06
C VAL A 91 8.12 -6.38 11.18
N LEU A 92 7.79 -7.67 11.08
CA LEU A 92 6.96 -8.37 12.07
C LEU A 92 7.63 -8.45 13.45
N HIS A 93 8.94 -8.70 13.49
CA HIS A 93 9.67 -8.78 14.75
C HIS A 93 9.98 -7.41 15.38
N ASN A 94 9.90 -6.31 14.61
CA ASN A 94 10.32 -4.97 15.04
C ASN A 94 9.29 -3.91 14.63
N LEU A 95 7.99 -4.25 14.68
CA LEU A 95 6.91 -3.44 14.09
C LEU A 95 6.85 -2.04 14.69
N LYS A 96 7.08 -1.92 16.01
CA LYS A 96 7.00 -0.65 16.72
C LYS A 96 8.08 0.35 16.23
N GLU A 97 9.28 -0.14 15.95
CA GLU A 97 10.40 0.65 15.50
C GLU A 97 10.35 0.91 13.99
N ILE A 98 9.85 -0.05 13.20
CA ILE A 98 9.88 0.00 11.74
C ILE A 98 8.62 0.64 11.15
N ALA A 99 7.44 0.49 11.74
CA ALA A 99 6.21 1.09 11.23
C ALA A 99 6.33 2.61 11.01
N PRO A 100 6.95 3.40 11.93
CA PRO A 100 7.14 4.84 11.71
C PRO A 100 8.14 5.20 10.59
N VAL A 101 8.93 4.22 10.12
CA VAL A 101 9.89 4.36 9.02
C VAL A 101 9.22 4.02 7.69
N ILE A 102 8.49 2.91 7.60
CA ILE A 102 7.84 2.47 6.35
C ILE A 102 6.51 3.19 6.07
N TYR A 103 5.91 3.77 7.10
CA TYR A 103 4.69 4.56 7.02
C TYR A 103 4.89 5.94 7.69
N THR A 104 3.86 6.51 8.31
CA THR A 104 3.90 7.85 8.87
C THR A 104 4.83 7.95 10.09
N PRO A 105 5.62 9.04 10.22
CA PRO A 105 5.66 10.21 9.35
C PRO A 105 6.63 10.10 8.16
N THR A 106 7.54 9.12 8.15
CA THR A 106 8.67 9.05 7.21
C THR A 106 8.21 8.89 5.75
N VAL A 107 7.14 8.13 5.50
CA VAL A 107 6.57 7.96 4.15
C VAL A 107 6.15 9.30 3.53
N GLY A 108 5.72 10.28 4.33
CA GLY A 108 5.41 11.62 3.85
C GLY A 108 6.64 12.33 3.29
N GLN A 109 7.78 12.25 4.01
CA GLN A 109 9.06 12.75 3.51
C GLN A 109 9.51 11.97 2.26
N ALA A 110 9.34 10.64 2.25
CA ALA A 110 9.64 9.82 1.08
C ALA A 110 8.80 10.23 -0.14
N CYS A 111 7.53 10.61 0.04
CA CYS A 111 6.71 11.15 -1.03
C CYS A 111 7.19 12.54 -1.48
N GLN A 112 7.62 13.43 -0.58
CA GLN A 112 8.16 14.74 -0.99
C GLN A 112 9.43 14.61 -1.85
N GLU A 113 10.24 13.58 -1.60
CA GLU A 113 11.51 13.31 -2.27
C GLU A 113 11.41 12.16 -3.29
N TYR A 114 10.21 11.66 -3.60
CA TYR A 114 10.03 10.36 -4.27
C TYR A 114 10.77 10.28 -5.60
N SER A 115 10.63 11.31 -6.44
CA SER A 115 11.34 11.40 -7.72
C SER A 115 12.87 11.38 -7.59
N HIS A 116 13.42 11.91 -6.48
CA HIS A 116 14.86 11.93 -6.23
C HIS A 116 15.38 10.60 -5.68
N ILE A 117 14.55 9.85 -4.96
CA ILE A 117 14.94 8.58 -4.33
C ILE A 117 14.52 7.35 -5.14
N TYR A 118 13.58 7.46 -6.07
CA TYR A 118 12.99 6.35 -6.83
C TYR A 118 14.02 5.38 -7.43
N PRO A 119 15.09 5.84 -8.10
CA PRO A 119 16.10 4.94 -8.67
C PRO A 119 16.83 4.07 -7.65
N PHE A 120 16.71 4.38 -6.35
CA PHE A 120 17.35 3.69 -5.24
C PHE A 120 16.38 2.87 -4.39
N LEU A 121 15.08 2.90 -4.70
CA LEU A 121 14.07 2.13 -3.96
C LEU A 121 13.99 0.67 -4.42
N ALA A 122 14.32 0.38 -5.68
CA ALA A 122 14.31 -0.96 -6.25
C ALA A 122 15.33 -1.08 -7.40
N PRO A 123 15.74 -2.30 -7.78
CA PRO A 123 16.52 -2.52 -8.99
C PRO A 123 15.84 -1.98 -10.26
N PRO A 124 16.59 -1.64 -11.31
CA PRO A 124 16.01 -1.23 -12.58
C PRO A 124 15.03 -2.28 -13.13
N ASN A 125 13.90 -1.80 -13.66
CA ASN A 125 12.82 -2.61 -14.22
C ASN A 125 12.10 -3.53 -13.20
N SER A 126 12.29 -3.32 -11.89
CA SER A 126 11.45 -3.98 -10.88
C SER A 126 10.03 -3.40 -10.92
N VAL A 127 9.04 -4.28 -10.99
CA VAL A 127 7.64 -3.90 -10.87
C VAL A 127 7.32 -3.68 -9.39
N ASP A 128 7.15 -2.41 -9.02
CA ASP A 128 6.91 -2.00 -7.63
C ASP A 128 5.58 -1.24 -7.45
N GLY A 129 4.73 -1.29 -8.48
CA GLY A 129 3.44 -0.60 -8.56
C GLY A 129 3.07 -0.25 -9.99
N LEU A 130 1.84 0.21 -10.18
CA LEU A 130 1.37 0.72 -11.46
C LEU A 130 1.29 2.25 -11.45
N TYR A 131 1.85 2.85 -12.49
CA TYR A 131 1.83 4.27 -12.73
C TYR A 131 0.96 4.49 -13.96
N ILE A 132 -0.17 5.16 -13.80
CA ILE A 132 -1.16 5.35 -14.85
C ILE A 132 -1.22 6.84 -15.17
N PRO A 133 -0.40 7.32 -16.13
CA PRO A 133 -0.43 8.72 -16.52
C PRO A 133 -1.68 9.02 -17.33
N LEU A 134 -2.23 10.24 -17.17
CA LEU A 134 -3.49 10.63 -17.83
C LEU A 134 -3.53 10.36 -19.35
N PRO A 135 -2.47 10.62 -20.14
CA PRO A 135 -2.48 10.33 -21.58
C PRO A 135 -2.61 8.85 -21.95
N GLU A 136 -2.30 7.93 -21.03
CA GLU A 136 -2.30 6.48 -21.28
C GLU A 136 -3.57 5.79 -20.78
N VAL A 137 -4.54 6.53 -20.24
CA VAL A 137 -5.79 5.96 -19.71
C VAL A 137 -6.61 5.25 -20.79
N ASP A 138 -6.54 5.70 -22.05
CA ASP A 138 -7.19 5.03 -23.17
C ASP A 138 -6.56 3.65 -23.48
N ASN A 139 -5.32 3.40 -23.04
CA ASN A 139 -4.58 2.15 -23.19
C ASN A 139 -4.58 1.29 -21.91
N ILE A 140 -5.52 1.53 -20.98
CA ILE A 140 -5.51 0.88 -19.66
C ILE A 140 -5.54 -0.65 -19.72
N GLU A 141 -6.23 -1.26 -20.70
CA GLU A 141 -6.21 -2.72 -20.88
C GLU A 141 -4.81 -3.24 -21.17
N GLU A 142 -4.02 -2.52 -21.98
CA GLU A 142 -2.65 -2.88 -22.28
C GLU A 142 -1.77 -2.78 -21.04
N ILE A 143 -1.92 -1.71 -20.24
CA ILE A 143 -1.20 -1.54 -18.97
C ILE A 143 -1.49 -2.70 -18.01
N ILE A 144 -2.77 -3.07 -17.87
CA ILE A 144 -3.19 -4.19 -17.03
C ILE A 144 -2.64 -5.52 -17.57
N GLN A 145 -2.63 -5.72 -18.89
CA GLN A 145 -2.09 -6.92 -19.50
C GLN A 145 -0.56 -7.02 -19.27
N ASN A 146 0.17 -5.92 -19.44
CA ASN A 146 1.60 -5.84 -19.13
C ASN A 146 1.88 -6.20 -17.66
N TYR A 147 1.04 -5.72 -16.73
CA TYR A 147 1.14 -6.11 -15.33
C TYR A 147 0.92 -7.62 -15.12
N LYS A 148 -0.14 -8.19 -15.71
CA LYS A 148 -0.43 -9.63 -15.63
C LYS A 148 0.72 -10.49 -16.15
N GLU A 149 1.43 -10.04 -17.18
CA GLU A 149 2.61 -10.74 -17.73
C GLU A 149 3.86 -10.60 -16.86
N SER A 150 3.91 -9.58 -16.00
CA SER A 150 5.04 -9.32 -15.11
C SER A 150 5.01 -10.11 -13.80
N ILE A 151 3.84 -10.68 -13.44
CA ILE A 151 3.64 -11.45 -12.22
C ILE A 151 3.61 -12.95 -12.49
N ALA A 152 3.80 -13.76 -11.43
CA ALA A 152 3.67 -15.21 -11.54
C ALA A 152 2.21 -15.61 -11.81
N GLU A 153 2.03 -16.70 -12.57
CA GLU A 153 0.70 -17.29 -12.81
C GLU A 153 0.04 -17.66 -11.48
N GLY A 154 -1.19 -17.19 -11.25
CA GLY A 154 -1.93 -17.40 -10.00
C GLY A 154 -1.64 -16.39 -8.89
N SER A 155 -0.82 -15.36 -9.14
CA SER A 155 -0.54 -14.27 -8.21
C SER A 155 -1.35 -13.00 -8.52
N GLU A 156 -2.55 -13.14 -9.09
CA GLU A 156 -3.41 -11.98 -9.36
C GLU A 156 -3.70 -11.19 -8.07
N PRO A 157 -3.74 -9.84 -8.16
CA PRO A 157 -3.91 -8.98 -7.00
C PRO A 157 -5.29 -9.17 -6.37
N GLU A 158 -5.31 -9.27 -5.06
CA GLU A 158 -6.53 -9.33 -4.24
C GLU A 158 -6.87 -7.97 -3.64
N ILE A 159 -5.88 -7.09 -3.51
CA ILE A 159 -6.05 -5.74 -2.97
C ILE A 159 -5.23 -4.76 -3.79
N THR A 160 -5.81 -3.58 -4.01
CA THR A 160 -5.10 -2.41 -4.50
C THR A 160 -5.35 -1.23 -3.58
N VAL A 161 -4.31 -0.42 -3.40
CA VAL A 161 -4.45 0.94 -2.85
C VAL A 161 -4.16 1.90 -3.98
N ILE A 162 -5.06 2.86 -4.22
CA ILE A 162 -4.99 3.80 -5.33
C ILE A 162 -4.97 5.22 -4.75
N THR A 163 -4.07 6.05 -5.26
CA THR A 163 -4.04 7.50 -4.98
C THR A 163 -3.81 8.28 -6.28
N ASP A 164 -4.22 9.55 -6.34
CA ASP A 164 -3.75 10.50 -7.36
C ASP A 164 -2.73 11.51 -6.81
N GLY A 165 -2.36 11.35 -5.53
CA GLY A 165 -1.42 12.20 -4.81
C GLY A 165 -1.85 13.64 -4.60
N SER A 166 -3.14 13.96 -4.77
CA SER A 166 -3.66 15.34 -4.63
C SER A 166 -3.73 15.83 -3.19
N ARG A 167 -3.77 14.92 -2.21
CA ARG A 167 -3.84 15.28 -0.79
C ARG A 167 -3.10 14.28 0.09
N ILE A 168 -1.78 14.20 -0.09
CA ILE A 168 -0.94 13.29 0.68
C ILE A 168 -0.83 13.78 2.12
N LEU A 169 -1.46 13.06 3.07
CA LEU A 169 -1.45 13.39 4.49
C LEU A 169 -1.81 14.88 4.73
N GLY A 170 -0.95 15.61 5.46
CA GLY A 170 -1.02 17.07 5.63
C GLY A 170 -0.06 17.85 4.72
N LEU A 171 0.51 17.20 3.68
CA LEU A 171 1.56 17.76 2.83
C LEU A 171 1.01 18.35 1.52
N GLY A 172 -0.26 18.12 1.22
CA GLY A 172 -0.94 18.63 0.03
C GLY A 172 -0.66 17.81 -1.22
N ASP A 173 -0.66 18.47 -2.37
CA ASP A 173 -0.51 17.84 -3.67
C ASP A 173 0.96 17.50 -3.96
N LEU A 174 1.26 16.20 -4.07
CA LEU A 174 2.58 15.67 -4.44
C LEU A 174 2.60 15.01 -5.82
N GLY A 175 1.48 15.02 -6.56
CA GLY A 175 1.36 14.37 -7.86
C GLY A 175 1.71 12.88 -7.82
N MET A 176 2.43 12.42 -8.85
CA MET A 176 2.92 11.04 -8.97
C MET A 176 3.73 10.58 -7.75
N ASN A 177 4.43 11.51 -7.10
CA ASN A 177 5.26 11.17 -5.94
C ASN A 177 4.44 10.61 -4.75
N GLY A 178 3.11 10.69 -4.79
CA GLY A 178 2.22 10.05 -3.83
C GLY A 178 2.28 8.51 -3.79
N MET A 179 2.93 7.85 -4.76
CA MET A 179 3.05 6.38 -4.83
C MET A 179 3.56 5.74 -3.52
N GLY A 180 4.38 6.45 -2.73
CA GLY A 180 4.85 5.95 -1.44
C GLY A 180 3.71 5.56 -0.48
N ILE A 181 2.55 6.20 -0.56
CA ILE A 181 1.39 5.93 0.30
C ILE A 181 0.75 4.57 0.00
N PRO A 182 0.31 4.26 -1.23
CA PRO A 182 -0.15 2.91 -1.59
C PRO A 182 0.82 1.80 -1.19
N VAL A 183 2.11 2.00 -1.47
CA VAL A 183 3.17 1.04 -1.12
C VAL A 183 3.22 0.83 0.39
N GLY A 184 3.25 1.90 1.18
CA GLY A 184 3.28 1.83 2.65
C GLY A 184 2.03 1.20 3.26
N LYS A 185 0.83 1.55 2.77
CA LYS A 185 -0.43 0.95 3.21
C LYS A 185 -0.46 -0.56 3.00
N LEU A 186 -0.09 -1.03 1.81
CA LEU A 186 -0.06 -2.45 1.50
C LEU A 186 0.95 -3.21 2.36
N GLN A 187 2.09 -2.60 2.70
CA GLN A 187 3.02 -3.20 3.67
C GLN A 187 2.39 -3.36 5.05
N LEU A 188 1.57 -2.41 5.50
CA LEU A 188 0.82 -2.53 6.75
C LEU A 188 -0.27 -3.60 6.66
N TYR A 189 -0.96 -3.73 5.52
CA TYR A 189 -1.91 -4.82 5.31
C TYR A 189 -1.25 -6.20 5.43
N VAL A 190 -0.08 -6.38 4.82
CA VAL A 190 0.66 -7.64 4.94
C VAL A 190 1.12 -7.86 6.38
N ALA A 191 1.70 -6.85 7.03
CA ALA A 191 2.23 -6.99 8.38
C ALA A 191 1.15 -7.18 9.47
N ALA A 192 0.01 -6.50 9.35
CA ALA A 192 -1.05 -6.50 10.36
C ALA A 192 -2.17 -7.50 10.09
N ALA A 193 -2.50 -7.75 8.81
CA ALA A 193 -3.61 -8.63 8.42
C ALA A 193 -3.16 -9.93 7.75
N GLY A 194 -1.85 -10.10 7.49
CA GLY A 194 -1.31 -11.34 6.93
C GLY A 194 -1.67 -11.57 5.46
N LEU A 195 -1.93 -10.50 4.69
CA LEU A 195 -2.15 -10.61 3.25
C LEU A 195 -0.90 -11.13 2.54
N ASN A 196 -1.09 -11.83 1.42
CA ASN A 196 0.03 -12.26 0.59
C ASN A 196 0.64 -11.02 -0.11
N PRO A 197 1.93 -10.69 0.12
CA PRO A 197 2.54 -9.52 -0.49
C PRO A 197 2.65 -9.58 -2.01
N GLU A 198 2.67 -10.77 -2.62
CA GLU A 198 2.68 -10.93 -4.09
C GLU A 198 1.32 -10.59 -4.72
N ARG A 199 0.26 -10.48 -3.91
CA ARG A 199 -1.12 -10.20 -4.35
C ARG A 199 -1.59 -8.81 -3.94
N CYS A 200 -0.64 -7.93 -3.67
CA CYS A 200 -0.85 -6.54 -3.30
C CYS A 200 -0.38 -5.63 -4.44
N LEU A 201 -1.26 -4.77 -4.97
CA LEU A 201 -0.94 -3.89 -6.09
C LEU A 201 -1.05 -2.40 -5.68
N PRO A 202 0.06 -1.66 -5.53
CA PRO A 202 0.00 -0.22 -5.34
C PRO A 202 -0.18 0.50 -6.69
N ILE A 203 -1.06 1.51 -6.73
CA ILE A 203 -1.35 2.27 -7.95
C ILE A 203 -1.31 3.77 -7.68
N VAL A 204 -0.68 4.53 -8.59
CA VAL A 204 -0.81 5.98 -8.67
C VAL A 204 -1.45 6.40 -9.99
N LEU A 205 -2.47 7.26 -9.91
CA LEU A 205 -3.06 7.96 -11.04
C LEU A 205 -2.26 9.25 -11.26
N ASP A 206 -1.32 9.23 -12.20
CA ASP A 206 -0.49 10.40 -12.50
C ASP A 206 -1.25 11.34 -13.42
N PHE A 207 -2.20 12.07 -12.84
CA PHE A 207 -3.07 13.02 -13.54
C PHE A 207 -2.54 14.45 -13.46
N GLY A 208 -1.24 14.63 -13.21
CA GLY A 208 -0.60 15.92 -13.05
C GLY A 208 -0.58 16.40 -11.60
N THR A 209 -0.11 17.62 -11.40
CA THR A 209 0.01 18.25 -10.09
C THR A 209 -0.13 19.76 -10.19
N ASP A 210 -0.80 20.35 -9.22
CA ASP A 210 -0.94 21.81 -9.12
C ASP A 210 0.21 22.45 -8.33
N THR A 211 1.07 21.64 -7.70
CA THR A 211 2.23 22.09 -6.95
C THR A 211 3.36 22.53 -7.89
N GLN A 212 3.57 23.85 -7.97
CA GLN A 212 4.55 24.45 -8.88
C GLN A 212 5.98 23.94 -8.68
N LYS A 213 6.37 23.67 -7.42
CA LYS A 213 7.69 23.10 -7.10
C LYS A 213 8.01 21.85 -7.93
N TYR A 214 7.05 20.94 -8.11
CA TYR A 214 7.28 19.69 -8.85
C TYR A 214 7.24 19.88 -10.37
N LEU A 215 6.41 20.80 -10.86
CA LEU A 215 6.40 21.17 -12.27
C LEU A 215 7.76 21.73 -12.72
N ASP A 216 8.39 22.52 -11.86
CA ASP A 216 9.68 23.18 -12.12
C ASP A 216 10.90 22.28 -11.79
N ASP A 217 10.73 21.24 -10.98
CA ASP A 217 11.83 20.36 -10.54
C ASP A 217 12.28 19.46 -11.70
N PRO A 218 13.49 19.59 -12.25
CA PRO A 218 13.95 18.81 -13.41
C PRO A 218 14.05 17.30 -13.12
N LEU A 219 14.05 16.89 -11.85
CA LEU A 219 14.09 15.49 -11.45
C LEU A 219 12.71 14.89 -11.23
N TYR A 220 11.63 15.69 -11.23
CA TYR A 220 10.27 15.16 -11.14
C TYR A 220 9.96 14.17 -12.26
N LEU A 221 9.54 12.98 -11.87
CA LEU A 221 9.31 11.82 -12.75
C LEU A 221 7.87 11.70 -13.24
N GLY A 222 6.92 12.46 -12.67
CA GLY A 222 5.52 12.45 -13.11
C GLY A 222 5.24 13.40 -14.28
N ILE A 223 4.01 13.39 -14.78
CA ILE A 223 3.61 14.28 -15.89
C ILE A 223 3.65 15.75 -15.45
N ARG A 224 4.31 16.59 -16.26
CA ARG A 224 4.53 18.02 -15.99
C ARG A 224 3.37 18.86 -16.51
N GLN A 225 2.19 18.64 -15.96
CA GLN A 225 0.99 19.41 -16.25
C GLN A 225 0.15 19.63 -14.99
N LYS A 226 -0.69 20.66 -15.02
CA LYS A 226 -1.72 20.90 -14.00
C LYS A 226 -2.77 19.79 -14.03
N ARG A 227 -3.46 19.61 -12.90
CA ARG A 227 -4.51 18.60 -12.78
C ARG A 227 -5.66 18.91 -13.75
N PRO A 228 -6.33 17.89 -14.29
CA PRO A 228 -7.49 18.09 -15.14
C PRO A 228 -8.68 18.63 -14.33
N GLU A 229 -9.58 19.32 -15.01
CA GLU A 229 -10.90 19.66 -14.48
C GLU A 229 -11.71 18.39 -14.13
N ASP A 230 -12.67 18.50 -13.21
CA ASP A 230 -13.43 17.38 -12.64
C ASP A 230 -14.03 16.44 -13.69
N LYS A 231 -14.60 16.99 -14.77
CA LYS A 231 -15.21 16.18 -15.84
C LYS A 231 -14.19 15.22 -16.47
N ALA A 232 -12.98 15.70 -16.72
CA ALA A 232 -11.90 14.90 -17.30
C ALA A 232 -11.29 13.96 -16.25
N PHE A 233 -11.15 14.43 -15.00
CA PHE A 233 -10.72 13.59 -13.88
C PHE A 233 -11.61 12.36 -13.70
N TYR A 234 -12.92 12.55 -13.51
CA TYR A 234 -13.84 11.44 -13.26
C TYR A 234 -13.96 10.52 -14.47
N ALA A 235 -13.94 11.05 -15.71
CA ALA A 235 -13.93 10.21 -16.90
C ALA A 235 -12.72 9.27 -16.92
N ALA A 236 -11.53 9.80 -16.63
CA ALA A 236 -10.30 9.02 -16.60
C ALA A 236 -10.23 8.04 -15.41
N ALA A 237 -10.52 8.51 -14.20
CA ALA A 237 -10.48 7.69 -12.99
C ALA A 237 -11.48 6.53 -13.07
N ASN A 238 -12.71 6.79 -13.53
CA ASN A 238 -13.71 5.74 -13.70
C ASN A 238 -13.30 4.72 -14.75
N ARG A 239 -12.67 5.16 -15.85
CA ARG A 239 -12.15 4.25 -16.88
C ARG A 239 -11.12 3.28 -16.30
N VAL A 240 -10.23 3.78 -15.43
CA VAL A 240 -9.24 2.95 -14.73
C VAL A 240 -9.90 1.96 -13.78
N VAL A 241 -10.78 2.43 -12.89
CA VAL A 241 -11.46 1.56 -11.91
C VAL A 241 -12.32 0.50 -12.60
N GLU A 242 -13.00 0.84 -13.69
CA GLU A 242 -13.77 -0.11 -14.49
C GLU A 242 -12.89 -1.19 -15.10
N ALA A 243 -11.76 -0.80 -15.71
CA ALA A 243 -10.82 -1.75 -16.30
C ALA A 243 -10.22 -2.69 -15.25
N LEU A 244 -9.84 -2.16 -14.08
CA LEU A 244 -9.35 -2.96 -12.95
C LEU A 244 -10.42 -3.95 -12.45
N HIS A 245 -11.67 -3.50 -12.30
CA HIS A 245 -12.76 -4.36 -11.86
C HIS A 245 -13.09 -5.47 -12.88
N MET A 246 -13.06 -5.18 -14.18
CA MET A 246 -13.23 -6.23 -15.20
C MET A 246 -12.06 -7.22 -15.20
N ALA A 247 -10.84 -6.73 -15.03
CA ALA A 247 -9.64 -7.56 -15.08
C ALA A 247 -9.44 -8.42 -13.82
N PHE A 248 -9.87 -7.91 -12.66
CA PHE A 248 -9.76 -8.52 -11.34
C PHE A 248 -11.07 -8.35 -10.53
N PRO A 249 -12.14 -9.10 -10.84
CA PRO A 249 -13.48 -8.87 -10.29
C PRO A 249 -13.60 -8.94 -8.75
N ASN A 250 -12.72 -9.72 -8.11
CA ASN A 250 -12.72 -9.91 -6.67
C ASN A 250 -11.71 -9.00 -5.93
N MET A 251 -11.01 -8.12 -6.65
CA MET A 251 -10.01 -7.24 -6.04
C MET A 251 -10.70 -6.19 -5.16
N PHE A 252 -10.20 -6.05 -3.94
CA PHE A 252 -10.57 -4.97 -3.03
C PHE A 252 -9.86 -3.68 -3.44
N ILE A 253 -10.62 -2.61 -3.67
CA ILE A 253 -10.09 -1.31 -4.10
C ILE A 253 -10.16 -0.31 -2.93
N GLN A 254 -9.02 0.08 -2.40
CA GLN A 254 -8.91 1.17 -1.44
C GLN A 254 -8.49 2.46 -2.12
N PHE A 255 -9.29 3.51 -1.96
CA PHE A 255 -8.93 4.88 -2.33
C PHE A 255 -8.23 5.57 -1.15
N GLU A 256 -7.13 6.27 -1.43
CA GLU A 256 -6.30 6.92 -0.42
C GLU A 256 -5.79 8.28 -0.88
N ASP A 257 -5.77 9.27 0.02
CA ASP A 257 -5.09 10.56 -0.16
C ASP A 257 -5.53 11.36 -1.42
N PHE A 258 -6.81 11.24 -1.77
CA PHE A 258 -7.46 12.09 -2.76
C PHE A 258 -7.90 13.43 -2.15
N SER A 259 -8.05 14.45 -3.01
CA SER A 259 -8.74 15.69 -2.68
C SER A 259 -10.12 15.38 -2.09
N THR A 260 -10.62 16.22 -1.18
CA THR A 260 -11.85 15.89 -0.44
C THR A 260 -13.04 15.63 -1.35
N ASP A 261 -13.22 16.44 -2.40
CA ASP A 261 -14.33 16.29 -3.34
C ASP A 261 -14.18 15.03 -4.20
N HIS A 262 -12.97 14.73 -4.67
CA HIS A 262 -12.69 13.52 -5.43
C HIS A 262 -12.84 12.25 -4.59
N ALA A 263 -12.41 12.27 -3.33
CA ALA A 263 -12.57 11.15 -2.40
C ALA A 263 -14.05 10.77 -2.21
N PHE A 264 -14.92 11.76 -1.94
CA PHE A 264 -16.36 11.53 -1.82
C PHE A 264 -16.98 11.09 -3.14
N GLY A 265 -16.67 11.78 -4.24
CA GLY A 265 -17.27 11.49 -5.54
C GLY A 265 -16.92 10.11 -6.08
N LEU A 266 -15.66 9.66 -5.92
CA LEU A 266 -15.26 8.30 -6.32
C LEU A 266 -15.92 7.24 -5.45
N LEU A 267 -15.96 7.44 -4.13
CA LEU A 267 -16.60 6.49 -3.21
C LEU A 267 -18.09 6.36 -3.51
N GLU A 268 -18.81 7.46 -3.73
CA GLU A 268 -20.24 7.46 -4.07
C GLU A 268 -20.53 6.74 -5.39
N GLN A 269 -19.70 6.93 -6.42
CA GLN A 269 -19.88 6.30 -7.72
C GLN A 269 -19.62 4.79 -7.72
N TRP A 270 -18.70 4.31 -6.88
CA TRP A 270 -18.19 2.94 -6.97
C TRP A 270 -18.64 1.99 -5.87
N ARG A 271 -19.04 2.49 -4.68
CA ARG A 271 -19.35 1.63 -3.51
C ARG A 271 -20.47 0.60 -3.73
N GLU A 272 -21.39 0.86 -4.66
CA GLU A 272 -22.48 -0.07 -5.03
C GLU A 272 -22.15 -0.93 -6.26
N ARG A 273 -20.98 -0.71 -6.89
CA ARG A 273 -20.57 -1.35 -8.15
C ARG A 273 -19.32 -2.23 -8.02
N ALA A 274 -18.44 -1.93 -7.07
CA ALA A 274 -17.21 -2.67 -6.81
C ALA A 274 -16.98 -2.81 -5.30
N LEU A 275 -16.19 -3.81 -4.91
CA LEU A 275 -15.72 -3.94 -3.53
C LEU A 275 -14.67 -2.85 -3.26
N CYS A 276 -15.13 -1.68 -2.80
CA CYS A 276 -14.25 -0.55 -2.55
C CYS A 276 -14.47 0.13 -1.20
N PHE A 277 -13.47 0.91 -0.80
CA PHE A 277 -13.36 1.57 0.49
C PHE A 277 -12.49 2.82 0.35
N ASN A 278 -12.73 3.82 1.19
CA ASN A 278 -11.81 4.96 1.34
C ASN A 278 -11.39 5.08 2.81
N ASP A 279 -10.10 4.95 3.10
CA ASP A 279 -9.60 4.92 4.50
C ASP A 279 -9.70 6.28 5.18
N ASP A 280 -9.45 7.36 4.44
CA ASP A 280 -9.56 8.73 4.95
C ASP A 280 -10.97 9.03 5.47
N ILE A 281 -12.00 8.52 4.80
CA ILE A 281 -13.40 8.72 5.18
C ILE A 281 -13.86 7.63 6.16
N GLN A 282 -13.84 6.37 5.72
CA GLN A 282 -14.49 5.26 6.43
C GLN A 282 -13.58 4.67 7.50
N GLY A 283 -12.28 4.50 7.20
CA GLY A 283 -11.30 3.97 8.15
C GLY A 283 -11.09 4.90 9.34
N THR A 284 -10.89 6.19 9.06
CA THR A 284 -10.79 7.23 10.10
C THR A 284 -12.08 7.32 10.92
N GLY A 285 -13.25 7.25 10.28
CA GLY A 285 -14.52 7.18 10.99
C GLY A 285 -14.61 5.99 11.95
N CYS A 286 -14.21 4.80 11.49
CA CYS A 286 -14.25 3.56 12.27
C CYS A 286 -13.32 3.62 13.49
N VAL A 287 -12.05 4.01 13.32
CA VAL A 287 -11.09 4.03 14.43
C VAL A 287 -11.45 5.07 15.50
N ILE A 288 -11.94 6.24 15.09
CA ILE A 288 -12.38 7.28 16.03
C ILE A 288 -13.66 6.85 16.74
N LEU A 289 -14.63 6.22 16.06
CA LEU A 289 -15.81 5.67 16.72
C LEU A 289 -15.42 4.63 17.78
N GLY A 290 -14.49 3.71 17.46
CA GLY A 290 -14.01 2.72 18.43
C GLY A 290 -13.42 3.36 19.68
N GLY A 291 -12.59 4.39 19.51
CA GLY A 291 -12.07 5.19 20.62
C GLY A 291 -13.16 5.95 21.40
N PHE A 292 -14.13 6.52 20.69
CA PHE A 292 -15.26 7.24 21.28
C PHE A 292 -16.11 6.32 22.16
N ILE A 293 -16.45 5.11 21.71
CA ILE A 293 -17.21 4.13 22.48
C ILE A 293 -16.48 3.81 23.79
N SER A 294 -15.18 3.50 23.72
CA SER A 294 -14.36 3.23 24.90
C SER A 294 -14.29 4.44 25.85
N ALA A 295 -14.21 5.66 25.31
CA ALA A 295 -14.17 6.88 26.11
C ALA A 295 -15.51 7.16 26.82
N VAL A 296 -16.64 6.94 26.14
CA VAL A 296 -17.98 7.08 26.73
C VAL A 296 -18.19 6.09 27.87
N GLU A 297 -17.80 4.82 27.68
CA GLU A 297 -17.86 3.79 28.72
C GLU A 297 -17.02 4.17 29.96
N GLN A 298 -15.79 4.65 29.74
CA GLN A 298 -14.90 5.06 30.83
C GLN A 298 -15.37 6.33 31.55
N ALA A 299 -15.96 7.27 30.82
CA ALA A 299 -16.48 8.52 31.40
C ALA A 299 -17.72 8.28 32.27
N GLY A 300 -18.48 7.22 32.02
CA GLY A 300 -19.73 6.92 32.72
C GLY A 300 -20.87 7.93 32.42
N ILE A 301 -20.70 8.76 31.39
CA ILE A 301 -21.70 9.72 30.92
C ILE A 301 -22.40 9.10 29.70
N PRO A 302 -23.74 8.95 29.69
CA PRO A 302 -24.46 8.36 28.57
C PRO A 302 -24.11 9.01 27.23
N ALA A 303 -24.05 8.21 26.16
CA ALA A 303 -23.65 8.70 24.83
C ALA A 303 -24.49 9.89 24.36
N LYS A 304 -25.82 9.84 24.60
CA LYS A 304 -26.78 10.91 24.29
C LYS A 304 -26.54 12.23 25.03
N ASP A 305 -25.82 12.20 26.15
CA ASP A 305 -25.55 13.38 26.98
C ASP A 305 -24.17 14.00 26.65
N GLN A 306 -23.45 13.43 25.69
CA GLN A 306 -22.20 13.96 25.17
C GLN A 306 -22.47 15.19 24.29
N ARG A 307 -21.58 16.18 24.35
CA ARG A 307 -21.55 17.32 23.43
C ARG A 307 -20.25 17.26 22.65
N ILE A 308 -20.35 17.11 21.34
CA ILE A 308 -19.20 16.85 20.47
C ILE A 308 -18.94 18.10 19.65
N LEU A 309 -17.68 18.50 19.51
CA LEU A 309 -17.29 19.63 18.66
C LEU A 309 -16.23 19.16 17.67
N PHE A 310 -16.48 19.38 16.39
CA PHE A 310 -15.52 19.12 15.33
C PHE A 310 -14.73 20.38 14.97
N VAL A 311 -13.40 20.29 15.01
CA VAL A 311 -12.50 21.33 14.51
C VAL A 311 -11.88 20.84 13.20
N GLY A 312 -12.59 21.09 12.09
CA GLY A 312 -12.20 20.68 10.74
C GLY A 312 -13.32 19.94 10.01
N ALA A 313 -13.58 20.32 8.75
CA ALA A 313 -14.70 19.83 7.95
C ALA A 313 -14.27 19.18 6.61
N GLY A 314 -13.07 18.58 6.58
CA GLY A 314 -12.60 17.79 5.43
C GLY A 314 -13.13 16.34 5.43
N SER A 315 -12.70 15.53 4.46
CA SER A 315 -13.13 14.13 4.29
C SER A 315 -13.12 13.31 5.59
N ALA A 316 -12.01 13.36 6.34
CA ALA A 316 -11.87 12.67 7.62
C ALA A 316 -12.86 13.16 8.69
N GLY A 317 -13.00 14.47 8.87
CA GLY A 317 -13.93 15.03 9.87
C GLY A 317 -15.39 14.66 9.58
N VAL A 318 -15.78 14.75 8.31
CA VAL A 318 -17.11 14.34 7.84
C VAL A 318 -17.31 12.82 7.99
N GLY A 319 -16.30 12.01 7.68
CA GLY A 319 -16.36 10.56 7.88
C GLY A 319 -16.60 10.17 9.34
N VAL A 320 -15.88 10.80 10.27
CA VAL A 320 -16.07 10.63 11.71
C VAL A 320 -17.46 11.08 12.17
N ALA A 321 -17.93 12.25 11.72
CA ALA A 321 -19.25 12.74 12.08
C ALA A 321 -20.37 11.78 11.60
N LYS A 322 -20.27 11.29 10.36
CA LYS A 322 -21.22 10.29 9.80
C LYS A 322 -21.22 9.01 10.64
N GLN A 323 -20.04 8.47 10.97
CA GLN A 323 -19.94 7.25 11.76
C GLN A 323 -20.49 7.41 13.19
N LEU A 324 -20.35 8.61 13.78
CA LEU A 324 -20.96 8.92 15.06
C LEU A 324 -22.49 9.05 14.97
N VAL A 325 -23.03 9.68 13.92
CA VAL A 325 -24.48 9.69 13.66
C VAL A 325 -25.01 8.26 13.59
N ASP A 326 -24.39 7.40 12.78
CA ASP A 326 -24.81 6.00 12.63
C ASP A 326 -24.80 5.26 13.97
N TYR A 327 -23.77 5.48 14.80
CA TYR A 327 -23.70 4.93 16.15
C TYR A 327 -24.87 5.38 17.03
N PHE A 328 -25.19 6.67 17.06
CA PHE A 328 -26.31 7.19 17.85
C PHE A 328 -27.67 6.65 17.35
N VAL A 329 -27.84 6.53 16.04
CA VAL A 329 -29.07 6.03 15.44
C VAL A 329 -29.23 4.52 15.67
N ILE A 330 -28.18 3.74 15.44
CA ILE A 330 -28.25 2.28 15.47
C ILE A 330 -28.19 1.74 16.90
N GLU A 331 -27.21 2.17 17.69
CA GLU A 331 -26.97 1.61 19.03
C GLU A 331 -27.84 2.27 20.09
N HIS A 332 -28.05 3.59 19.99
CA HIS A 332 -28.80 4.36 20.99
C HIS A 332 -30.25 4.68 20.58
N LYS A 333 -30.65 4.31 19.36
CA LYS A 333 -32.00 4.55 18.82
C LYS A 333 -32.42 6.03 18.84
N ILE A 334 -31.44 6.92 18.73
CA ILE A 334 -31.67 8.37 18.64
C ILE A 334 -32.07 8.71 17.20
N PRO A 335 -33.13 9.50 16.96
CA PRO A 335 -33.46 9.95 15.61
C PRO A 335 -32.29 10.70 14.96
N GLU A 336 -32.10 10.53 13.65
CA GLU A 336 -30.95 11.10 12.93
C GLU A 336 -30.81 12.61 13.12
N GLU A 337 -31.92 13.36 13.08
CA GLU A 337 -31.91 14.81 13.29
C GLU A 337 -31.50 15.21 14.72
N GLU A 338 -31.86 14.41 15.72
CA GLU A 338 -31.39 14.63 17.10
C GLU A 338 -29.91 14.28 17.24
N ALA A 339 -29.45 13.19 16.61
CA ALA A 339 -28.04 12.81 16.58
C ALA A 339 -27.18 13.90 15.92
N LYS A 340 -27.64 14.47 14.80
CA LYS A 340 -26.99 15.61 14.13
C LYS A 340 -26.93 16.87 15.00
N ALA A 341 -27.92 17.10 15.86
CA ALA A 341 -27.96 18.25 16.75
C ALA A 341 -26.99 18.15 17.95
N MET A 342 -26.30 17.00 18.12
CA MET A 342 -25.28 16.81 19.16
C MET A 342 -23.89 17.36 18.76
N PHE A 343 -23.73 17.76 17.50
CA PHE A 343 -22.51 18.32 16.92
C PHE A 343 -22.57 19.85 16.76
#